data_AF-A0A3D1XRE2-F1
#
_entry.id   AF-A0A3D1XRE2-F1
#
_cell.length_a   1.000
_cell.length_b   1.000
_cell.length_c   1.000
_cell.angle_alpha   90.00
_cell.angle_beta   90.00
_cell.angle_gamma   90.00
#
_symmetry.space_group_name_H-M   'P 1'
#
loop_
_entity.id
_entity.type
_entity.pdbx_description
1 polymer ?
#
loop_
_entity_poly.entity_id
_entity_poly.type
_entity_poly.pdbx_seq_one_letter_code
_entity_poly.pdbx_strand_id
1 'polypeptide(L)'
;RLSKNFKHHYSNTILPLGDDCASYSASSSKNQLVSTDALVENIHFKLSTISAEQLGKKSIAVNISDIVAMGGTPTRILITLGISKKISSSFLDQLYKGIHKTCELYDIELFGGDTVSSPNCFFINVTIIGETKSGKLFTRKGAKKGDLIFTTGTLGDSSLGLNIQSGKKWKCSAKSKKYLLKKHLTPIPRLKESQLLVRSTCKINSMIDISDGLVQDLHHICKQSGT
;
A
#
# COMPACT_ATOMS: atom_id res chain seq x y z
N ARG A 1 -9.44 -14.84 -11.54
CA ARG A 1 -10.74 -15.36 -12.07
C ARG A 1 -11.49 -14.27 -12.83
N LEU A 2 -11.80 -13.13 -12.20
CA LEU A 2 -12.55 -12.03 -12.82
C LEU A 2 -11.82 -11.39 -14.01
N SER A 3 -10.49 -11.28 -13.94
CA SER A 3 -9.66 -10.67 -14.97
C SER A 3 -9.17 -11.62 -16.08
N LYS A 4 -9.46 -12.93 -16.00
CA LYS A 4 -8.80 -13.97 -16.84
C LYS A 4 -9.03 -13.77 -18.35
N ASN A 5 -10.15 -13.15 -18.72
CA ASN A 5 -10.55 -13.00 -20.12
C ASN A 5 -10.23 -11.62 -20.71
N PHE A 6 -9.67 -10.69 -19.90
CA PHE A 6 -9.26 -9.39 -20.40
C PHE A 6 -7.93 -9.54 -21.15
N LYS A 7 -7.88 -9.05 -22.38
CA LYS A 7 -6.67 -9.04 -23.21
C LYS A 7 -5.94 -7.71 -23.03
N HIS A 8 -4.61 -7.75 -23.07
CA HIS A 8 -3.79 -6.54 -23.10
C HIS A 8 -3.63 -6.09 -24.55
N HIS A 9 -4.10 -4.88 -24.86
CA HIS A 9 -4.17 -4.36 -26.22
C HIS A 9 -3.08 -3.33 -26.53
N TYR A 10 -2.55 -2.65 -25.50
CA TYR A 10 -1.59 -1.58 -25.67
C TYR A 10 -0.16 -2.09 -25.62
N SER A 11 0.63 -1.75 -26.65
CA SER A 11 2.02 -2.18 -26.83
C SER A 11 2.99 -1.63 -25.79
N ASN A 12 2.63 -0.52 -25.12
CA ASN A 12 3.44 0.07 -24.07
C ASN A 12 3.15 -0.52 -22.67
N THR A 13 2.30 -1.54 -22.55
CA THR A 13 2.10 -2.26 -21.29
C THR A 13 3.36 -3.05 -20.95
N ILE A 14 3.97 -2.77 -19.80
CA ILE A 14 5.18 -3.48 -19.33
C ILE A 14 4.79 -4.62 -18.40
N LEU A 15 3.90 -4.35 -17.44
CA LEU A 15 3.42 -5.32 -16.49
C LEU A 15 1.91 -5.15 -16.28
N PRO A 16 1.10 -6.15 -16.63
CA PRO A 16 -0.34 -6.08 -16.39
C PRO A 16 -0.68 -6.40 -14.93
N LEU A 17 -1.98 -6.53 -14.63
CA LEU A 17 -2.49 -7.05 -13.36
C LEU A 17 -1.78 -8.35 -12.94
N GLY A 18 -1.36 -8.42 -11.68
CA GLY A 18 -0.79 -9.63 -11.07
C GLY A 18 0.35 -9.35 -10.09
N ASP A 19 0.96 -8.18 -10.20
CA ASP A 19 1.98 -7.67 -9.28
C ASP A 19 1.38 -6.66 -8.28
N ASP A 20 2.21 -5.96 -7.51
CA ASP A 20 1.74 -4.93 -6.56
C ASP A 20 1.07 -3.75 -7.30
N CYS A 21 1.61 -3.37 -8.46
CA CYS A 21 1.03 -2.37 -9.36
C CYS A 21 1.01 -2.88 -10.80
N ALA A 22 0.13 -2.30 -11.63
CA ALA A 22 0.29 -2.37 -13.07
C ALA A 22 1.36 -1.35 -13.52
N SER A 23 2.07 -1.65 -14.62
CA SER A 23 3.08 -0.77 -15.19
C SER A 23 2.98 -0.64 -16.70
N TYR A 24 3.18 0.58 -17.20
CA TYR A 24 3.30 0.89 -18.63
C TYR A 24 4.43 1.89 -18.89
N SER A 25 5.02 1.84 -20.08
CA SER A 25 6.03 2.80 -20.51
C SER A 25 5.37 4.13 -20.87
N ALA A 26 5.72 5.19 -20.15
CA ALA A 26 5.34 6.56 -20.48
C ALA A 26 6.37 7.23 -21.40
N SER A 27 7.62 6.76 -21.33
CA SER A 27 8.69 7.12 -22.26
C SER A 27 9.72 5.99 -22.32
N SER A 28 10.71 6.11 -23.21
CA SER A 28 11.82 5.16 -23.30
C SER A 28 12.61 5.00 -21.99
N SER A 29 12.63 6.03 -21.13
CA SER A 29 13.41 6.05 -19.89
C SER A 29 12.57 5.93 -18.61
N LYS A 30 11.24 5.94 -18.72
CA LYS A 30 10.32 5.93 -17.57
C LYS A 30 9.14 4.99 -17.75
N ASN A 31 8.87 4.23 -16.70
CA ASN A 31 7.64 3.49 -16.53
C ASN A 31 6.75 4.18 -15.52
N GLN A 32 5.46 4.26 -15.83
CA GLN A 32 4.42 4.61 -14.86
C GLN A 32 3.92 3.35 -14.16
N LEU A 33 3.49 3.53 -12.93
CA LEU A 33 2.98 2.54 -12.01
C LEU A 33 1.62 3.00 -11.51
N VAL A 34 0.65 2.10 -11.50
CA VAL A 34 -0.70 2.39 -11.05
C VAL A 34 -1.18 1.24 -10.18
N SER A 35 -1.62 1.58 -8.96
CA SER A 35 -2.34 0.67 -8.06
C SER A 35 -3.60 1.36 -7.56
N THR A 36 -4.55 0.56 -7.09
CA THR A 36 -5.72 1.05 -6.38
C THR A 36 -6.12 0.08 -5.29
N ASP A 37 -6.42 0.61 -4.11
CA ASP A 37 -6.88 -0.17 -2.97
C ASP A 37 -8.01 0.54 -2.22
N ALA A 38 -8.92 -0.25 -1.64
CA ALA A 38 -10.12 0.21 -0.97
C ALA A 38 -10.14 -0.20 0.51
N LEU A 39 -10.11 0.79 1.40
CA LEU A 39 -10.36 0.59 2.82
C LEU A 39 -11.85 0.73 3.12
N VAL A 40 -12.44 -0.36 3.57
CA VAL A 40 -13.87 -0.47 3.90
C VAL A 40 -14.06 -0.58 5.42
N GLU A 41 -14.97 0.21 5.98
CA GLU A 41 -15.33 0.15 7.41
C GLU A 41 -15.80 -1.25 7.80
N ASN A 42 -15.37 -1.71 8.98
CA ASN A 42 -15.58 -3.04 9.56
C ASN A 42 -14.84 -4.20 8.87
N ILE A 43 -14.21 -3.97 7.73
CA ILE A 43 -13.31 -4.92 7.08
C ILE A 43 -11.86 -4.55 7.37
N HIS A 44 -11.45 -3.32 7.02
CA HIS A 44 -10.07 -2.86 7.09
C HIS A 44 -9.79 -1.93 8.29
N PHE A 45 -10.83 -1.28 8.80
CA PHE A 45 -10.76 -0.39 9.96
C PHE A 45 -12.10 -0.32 10.70
N LYS A 46 -12.09 0.18 11.94
CA LYS A 46 -13.31 0.48 12.70
C LYS A 46 -13.23 1.89 13.27
N LEU A 47 -14.23 2.73 12.99
CA LEU A 47 -14.29 4.13 13.46
C LEU A 47 -14.25 4.26 14.99
N SER A 48 -14.66 3.22 15.73
CA SER A 48 -14.56 3.18 17.19
C SER A 48 -13.13 3.06 17.71
N THR A 49 -12.15 2.78 16.84
CA THR A 49 -10.79 2.42 17.25
C THR A 49 -9.67 3.13 16.47
N ILE A 50 -9.99 3.77 15.35
CA ILE A 50 -9.06 4.60 14.58
C ILE A 50 -9.58 6.03 14.53
N SER A 51 -8.71 7.01 14.75
CA SER A 51 -9.11 8.41 14.53
C SER A 51 -9.16 8.73 13.03
N ALA A 52 -9.95 9.73 12.64
CA ALA A 52 -10.01 10.19 11.26
C ALA A 52 -8.62 10.54 10.68
N GLU A 53 -7.79 11.29 11.43
CA GLU A 53 -6.44 11.64 10.97
C GLU A 53 -5.54 10.41 10.79
N GLN A 54 -5.66 9.39 11.65
CA GLN A 54 -4.93 8.13 11.50
C GLN A 54 -5.41 7.35 10.27
N LEU A 55 -6.72 7.31 10.04
CA LEU A 55 -7.30 6.64 8.88
C LEU A 55 -6.83 7.28 7.58
N GLY A 56 -6.80 8.61 7.52
CA GLY A 56 -6.30 9.34 6.36
C GLY A 56 -4.81 9.12 6.09
N LYS A 57 -4.00 9.00 7.16
CA LYS A 57 -2.59 8.60 7.03
C LYS A 57 -2.45 7.18 6.52
N LYS A 58 -3.22 6.25 7.09
CA LYS A 58 -3.18 4.83 6.74
C LYS A 58 -3.60 4.60 5.29
N SER A 59 -4.68 5.24 4.82
CA SER A 59 -5.20 5.06 3.46
C SER A 59 -4.17 5.40 2.37
N ILE A 60 -3.38 6.45 2.59
CA ILE A 60 -2.29 6.81 1.67
C ILE A 60 -1.07 5.90 1.87
N ALA A 61 -0.69 5.64 3.11
CA ALA A 61 0.49 4.83 3.43
C ALA A 61 0.46 3.42 2.84
N VAL A 62 -0.70 2.75 2.86
CA VAL A 62 -0.83 1.40 2.28
C VAL A 62 -0.66 1.43 0.76
N ASN A 63 -1.24 2.41 0.07
CA ASN A 63 -1.08 2.56 -1.38
C ASN A 63 0.36 2.94 -1.79
N ILE A 64 1.05 3.77 -0.98
CA ILE A 64 2.49 4.03 -1.21
C ILE A 64 3.29 2.73 -1.17
N SER A 65 2.92 1.79 -0.28
CA SER A 65 3.60 0.50 -0.12
C SER A 65 3.70 -0.25 -1.46
N ASP A 66 2.60 -0.34 -2.21
CA ASP A 66 2.56 -1.01 -3.52
C ASP A 66 3.57 -0.40 -4.50
N ILE A 67 3.58 0.93 -4.62
CA ILE A 67 4.47 1.65 -5.55
C ILE A 67 5.94 1.40 -5.18
N VAL A 68 6.27 1.47 -3.89
CA VAL A 68 7.67 1.31 -3.44
C VAL A 68 8.11 -0.15 -3.47
N ALA A 69 7.21 -1.11 -3.34
CA ALA A 69 7.48 -2.55 -3.52
C ALA A 69 7.96 -2.86 -4.95
N MET A 70 7.58 -2.03 -5.92
CA MET A 70 8.02 -2.13 -7.31
C MET A 70 9.22 -1.24 -7.65
N GLY A 71 9.85 -0.61 -6.66
CA GLY A 71 10.98 0.32 -6.89
C GLY A 71 10.55 1.68 -7.44
N GLY A 72 9.28 2.01 -7.30
CA GLY A 72 8.70 3.28 -7.74
C GLY A 72 8.85 4.41 -6.73
N THR A 73 8.69 5.63 -7.24
CA THR A 73 8.45 6.84 -6.47
C THR A 73 6.99 7.24 -6.66
N PRO A 74 6.18 7.32 -5.59
CA PRO A 74 4.80 7.78 -5.70
C PRO A 74 4.77 9.26 -6.10
N THR A 75 3.76 9.67 -6.86
CA THR A 75 3.65 11.05 -7.37
C THR A 75 2.28 11.65 -7.20
N ARG A 76 1.22 10.87 -7.45
CA ARG A 76 -0.16 11.35 -7.45
C ARG A 76 -1.10 10.35 -6.82
N ILE A 77 -2.19 10.86 -6.26
CA ILE A 77 -3.31 10.05 -5.81
C ILE A 77 -4.64 10.61 -6.33
N LEU A 78 -5.61 9.72 -6.49
CA LEU A 78 -7.02 10.05 -6.60
C LEU A 78 -7.78 9.36 -5.47
N ILE A 79 -8.79 10.03 -4.91
CA ILE A 79 -9.55 9.49 -3.77
C ILE A 79 -11.03 9.45 -4.08
N THR A 80 -11.65 8.27 -3.96
CA THR A 80 -13.11 8.14 -3.94
C THR A 80 -13.59 7.83 -2.54
N LEU A 81 -14.49 8.66 -2.01
CA LEU A 81 -15.12 8.47 -0.71
C LEU A 81 -16.58 8.03 -0.87
N GLY A 82 -16.90 6.87 -0.30
CA GLY A 82 -18.29 6.49 -0.06
C GLY A 82 -18.70 6.93 1.34
N ILE A 83 -19.55 7.94 1.44
CA ILE A 83 -19.89 8.58 2.72
C ILE A 83 -21.24 8.08 3.23
N SER A 84 -21.25 7.51 4.44
CA SER A 84 -22.49 7.11 5.13
C SER A 84 -23.06 8.26 5.96
N LYS A 85 -24.36 8.18 6.30
CA LYS A 85 -25.07 9.21 7.10
C LYS A 85 -24.46 9.47 8.48
N LYS A 86 -23.59 8.58 8.97
CA LYS A 86 -22.96 8.66 10.29
C LYS A 86 -21.70 9.53 10.30
N ILE A 87 -21.17 9.87 9.12
CA ILE A 87 -19.93 10.62 8.97
C ILE A 87 -20.23 12.12 8.99
N SER A 88 -19.65 12.83 9.94
CA SER A 88 -19.77 14.29 10.05
C SER A 88 -18.76 14.99 9.13
N SER A 89 -19.03 16.26 8.79
CA SER A 89 -18.05 17.12 8.12
C SER A 89 -16.74 17.24 8.90
N SER A 90 -16.82 17.40 10.23
CA SER A 90 -15.65 17.46 11.10
C SER A 90 -14.79 16.20 11.06
N PHE A 91 -15.40 15.02 10.86
CA PHE A 91 -14.65 13.78 10.65
C PHE A 91 -13.88 13.83 9.33
N LEU A 92 -14.52 14.30 8.25
CA LEU A 92 -13.89 14.44 6.93
C LEU A 92 -12.73 15.44 6.97
N ASP A 93 -12.87 16.58 7.67
CA ASP A 93 -11.80 17.55 7.83
C ASP A 93 -10.56 16.92 8.49
N GLN A 94 -10.76 16.14 9.56
CA GLN A 94 -9.66 15.43 10.22
C GLN A 94 -9.09 14.30 9.35
N LEU A 95 -9.92 13.62 8.56
CA LEU A 95 -9.46 12.61 7.60
C LEU A 95 -8.53 13.24 6.56
N TYR A 96 -8.97 14.33 5.91
CA TYR A 96 -8.20 15.05 4.92
C TYR A 96 -6.95 15.70 5.51
N LYS A 97 -6.98 16.12 6.78
CA LYS A 97 -5.76 16.54 7.49
C LYS A 97 -4.72 15.41 7.58
N GLY A 98 -5.15 14.17 7.78
CA GLY A 98 -4.28 12.99 7.77
C GLY A 98 -3.70 12.70 6.39
N ILE A 99 -4.55 12.76 5.37
CA ILE A 99 -4.17 12.61 3.94
C ILE A 99 -3.14 13.68 3.57
N HIS A 100 -3.47 14.96 3.78
CA HIS A 100 -2.61 16.10 3.46
C HIS A 100 -1.21 15.97 4.06
N LYS A 101 -1.12 15.70 5.37
CA LYS A 101 0.17 15.50 6.05
C LYS A 101 0.99 14.35 5.44
N THR A 102 0.33 13.32 4.95
CA THR A 102 1.01 12.17 4.33
C THR A 102 1.47 12.52 2.92
N CYS A 103 0.62 13.20 2.15
CA CYS A 103 0.96 13.74 0.84
C CYS A 103 2.16 14.68 0.91
N GLU A 104 2.18 15.65 1.83
CA GLU A 104 3.33 16.54 2.05
C GLU A 104 4.60 15.77 2.44
N LEU A 105 4.48 14.76 3.31
CA LEU A 105 5.63 13.98 3.77
C LEU A 105 6.31 13.20 2.65
N TYR A 106 5.54 12.76 1.66
CA TYR A 106 6.04 11.92 0.55
C TYR A 106 6.07 12.64 -0.80
N ASP A 107 5.82 13.96 -0.81
CA ASP A 107 5.77 14.78 -2.03
C ASP A 107 4.79 14.24 -3.09
N ILE A 108 3.56 13.95 -2.64
CA ILE A 108 2.49 13.38 -3.47
C ILE A 108 1.39 14.42 -3.67
N GLU A 109 0.96 14.60 -4.91
CA GLU A 109 -0.14 15.48 -5.27
C GLU A 109 -1.50 14.75 -5.16
N LEU A 110 -2.48 15.37 -4.48
CA LEU A 110 -3.87 14.95 -4.61
C LEU A 110 -4.42 15.46 -5.94
N PHE A 111 -4.51 14.56 -6.91
CA PHE A 111 -4.75 14.90 -8.32
C PHE A 111 -6.24 14.89 -8.70
N GLY A 112 -7.10 14.41 -7.81
CA GLY A 112 -8.54 14.40 -8.01
C GLY A 112 -9.25 13.42 -7.10
N GLY A 113 -10.51 13.19 -7.38
CA GLY A 113 -11.33 12.28 -6.60
C GLY A 113 -12.80 12.38 -6.91
N ASP A 114 -13.57 11.58 -6.19
CA ASP A 114 -15.03 11.60 -6.23
C ASP A 114 -15.59 11.39 -4.83
N THR A 115 -16.82 11.85 -4.60
CA THR A 115 -17.52 11.64 -3.33
C THR A 115 -18.94 11.23 -3.62
N VAL A 116 -19.31 10.05 -3.12
CA VAL A 116 -20.61 9.43 -3.36
C VAL A 116 -21.31 9.16 -2.04
N SER A 117 -22.64 9.22 -2.08
CA SER A 117 -23.47 8.74 -0.98
C SER A 117 -23.38 7.21 -0.90
N SER A 118 -23.06 6.69 0.29
CA SER A 118 -22.99 5.27 0.58
C SER A 118 -23.75 4.98 1.89
N PRO A 119 -25.08 4.78 1.83
CA PRO A 119 -25.95 4.80 3.00
C PRO A 119 -25.55 3.82 4.11
N ASN A 120 -25.00 2.67 3.74
CA ASN A 120 -24.76 1.55 4.64
C ASN A 120 -23.29 1.34 5.00
N CYS A 121 -22.35 2.05 4.37
CA CYS A 121 -20.93 1.77 4.54
C CYS A 121 -20.08 3.01 4.30
N PHE A 122 -19.13 3.30 5.18
CA PHE A 122 -18.06 4.24 4.89
C PHE A 122 -16.87 3.51 4.25
N PHE A 123 -16.40 3.99 3.10
CA PHE A 123 -15.18 3.46 2.48
C PHE A 123 -14.33 4.57 1.85
N ILE A 124 -13.05 4.27 1.72
CA ILE A 124 -12.05 5.12 1.09
C ILE A 124 -11.35 4.28 0.03
N ASN A 125 -11.53 4.61 -1.24
CA ASN A 125 -10.73 4.06 -2.32
C ASN A 125 -9.66 5.06 -2.70
N VAL A 126 -8.42 4.59 -2.83
CA VAL A 126 -7.32 5.40 -3.32
C VAL A 126 -6.80 4.75 -4.58
N THR A 127 -6.60 5.55 -5.62
CA THR A 127 -5.74 5.18 -6.75
C THR A 127 -4.44 5.92 -6.56
N ILE A 128 -3.32 5.22 -6.64
CA ILE A 128 -1.99 5.83 -6.57
C ILE A 128 -1.25 5.66 -7.89
N ILE A 129 -0.55 6.71 -8.28
CA ILE A 129 0.30 6.76 -9.46
C ILE A 129 1.72 7.05 -9.00
N GLY A 130 2.67 6.29 -9.50
CA GLY A 130 4.09 6.51 -9.28
C GLY A 130 4.89 6.24 -10.54
N GLU A 131 6.17 6.59 -10.52
CA GLU A 131 7.06 6.35 -11.64
C GLU A 131 8.33 5.61 -11.20
N THR A 132 8.92 4.86 -12.13
CA THR A 132 10.26 4.29 -11.97
C THR A 132 11.06 4.42 -13.26
N LYS A 133 12.39 4.41 -13.15
CA LYS A 133 13.26 4.40 -14.32
C LYS A 133 13.17 3.05 -15.03
N SER A 134 13.28 3.06 -16.36
CA SER A 134 13.42 1.83 -17.14
C SER A 134 14.57 0.97 -16.58
N GLY A 135 14.31 -0.32 -16.36
CA GLY A 135 15.30 -1.25 -15.77
C GLY A 135 15.44 -1.21 -14.25
N LYS A 136 14.66 -0.36 -13.55
CA LYS A 136 14.60 -0.30 -12.07
C LYS A 136 13.25 -0.73 -11.50
N LEU A 137 12.42 -1.35 -12.32
CA LEU A 137 11.18 -1.98 -11.91
C LEU A 137 11.48 -3.31 -11.19
N PHE A 138 11.02 -3.44 -9.95
CA PHE A 138 10.99 -4.72 -9.25
C PHE A 138 9.64 -5.39 -9.47
N THR A 139 9.65 -6.71 -9.57
CA THR A 139 8.45 -7.53 -9.77
C THR A 139 8.45 -8.71 -8.80
N ARG A 140 7.29 -9.32 -8.55
CA ARG A 140 7.20 -10.57 -7.79
C ARG A 140 7.85 -11.75 -8.50
N LYS A 141 7.96 -11.68 -9.83
CA LYS A 141 8.64 -12.67 -10.66
C LYS A 141 10.14 -12.44 -10.70
N GLY A 142 10.90 -13.53 -10.63
CA GLY A 142 12.33 -13.56 -10.94
C GLY A 142 13.19 -14.26 -9.90
N ALA A 143 12.61 -14.63 -8.75
CA ALA A 143 13.26 -15.40 -7.71
C ALA A 143 13.82 -16.72 -8.25
N LYS A 144 14.96 -17.15 -7.73
CA LYS A 144 15.67 -18.35 -8.16
C LYS A 144 16.08 -19.20 -6.96
N LYS A 145 16.21 -20.51 -7.19
CA LYS A 145 16.82 -21.41 -6.21
C LYS A 145 18.22 -20.89 -5.85
N GLY A 146 18.48 -20.75 -4.55
CA GLY A 146 19.73 -20.21 -4.02
C GLY A 146 19.68 -18.72 -3.71
N ASP A 147 18.62 -18.00 -4.09
CA ASP A 147 18.41 -16.63 -3.65
C ASP A 147 18.21 -16.57 -2.12
N LEU A 148 18.75 -15.51 -1.52
CA LEU A 148 18.50 -15.18 -0.12
C LEU A 148 17.20 -14.38 0.00
N ILE A 149 16.42 -14.66 1.03
CA ILE A 149 15.17 -13.96 1.33
C ILE A 149 15.43 -12.97 2.48
N PHE A 150 15.07 -11.71 2.26
CA PHE A 150 15.20 -10.63 3.23
C PHE A 150 13.86 -9.95 3.48
N THR A 151 13.72 -9.34 4.65
CA THR A 151 12.56 -8.50 5.00
C THR A 151 13.04 -7.19 5.60
N THR A 152 12.29 -6.11 5.38
CA THR A 152 12.59 -4.82 6.02
C THR A 152 11.83 -4.68 7.34
N GLY A 153 12.53 -4.18 8.38
CA GLY A 153 11.92 -3.96 9.69
C GLY A 153 11.52 -5.25 10.41
N THR A 154 10.38 -5.20 11.09
CA THR A 154 9.86 -6.24 11.98
C THR A 154 8.50 -6.73 11.50
N LEU A 155 8.24 -8.03 11.64
CA LEU A 155 6.98 -8.67 11.25
C LEU A 155 6.09 -8.94 12.47
N GLY A 156 4.78 -9.03 12.25
CA GLY A 156 3.80 -9.35 13.31
C GLY A 156 3.34 -8.17 14.17
N ASP A 157 4.07 -7.05 14.18
CA ASP A 157 3.75 -5.88 15.01
C ASP A 157 2.33 -5.32 14.77
N SER A 158 1.92 -5.20 13.50
CA SER A 158 0.57 -4.71 13.14
C SER A 158 -0.52 -5.69 13.60
N SER A 159 -0.30 -7.00 13.48
CA SER A 159 -1.24 -8.03 13.93
C SER A 159 -1.42 -8.00 15.46
N LEU A 160 -0.32 -7.84 16.21
CA LEU A 160 -0.39 -7.63 17.65
C LEU A 160 -1.08 -6.29 18.00
N GLY A 161 -0.82 -5.23 17.24
CA GLY A 161 -1.50 -3.94 17.36
C GLY A 161 -3.02 -4.07 17.19
N LEU A 162 -3.48 -4.80 16.18
CA LEU A 162 -4.89 -5.10 15.95
C LEU A 162 -5.51 -5.90 17.10
N ASN A 163 -4.81 -6.91 17.62
CA ASN A 163 -5.27 -7.70 18.75
C ASN A 163 -5.46 -6.83 20.00
N ILE A 164 -4.49 -5.95 20.29
CA ILE A 164 -4.55 -4.98 21.39
C ILE A 164 -5.72 -4.01 21.19
N GLN A 165 -5.88 -3.47 19.99
CA GLN A 165 -6.96 -2.55 19.62
C GLN A 165 -8.34 -3.20 19.78
N SER A 166 -8.45 -4.50 19.50
CA SER A 166 -9.66 -5.30 19.65
C SER A 166 -9.95 -5.71 21.11
N GLY A 167 -9.17 -5.23 22.08
CA GLY A 167 -9.39 -5.48 23.50
C GLY A 167 -8.81 -6.80 24.01
N LYS A 168 -8.04 -7.55 23.21
CA LYS A 168 -7.37 -8.75 23.71
C LYS A 168 -6.31 -8.37 24.74
N LYS A 169 -6.34 -9.04 25.90
CA LYS A 169 -5.36 -8.83 26.96
C LYS A 169 -4.00 -9.35 26.51
N TRP A 170 -3.03 -8.45 26.40
CA TRP A 170 -1.64 -8.80 26.10
C TRP A 170 -0.73 -8.25 27.20
N LYS A 171 0.11 -9.12 27.79
CA LYS A 171 1.08 -8.70 28.81
C LYS A 171 2.26 -8.03 28.12
N CYS A 172 2.27 -6.69 28.11
CA CYS A 172 3.41 -5.90 27.63
C CYS A 172 3.46 -4.54 28.33
N SER A 173 4.62 -3.88 28.24
CA SER A 173 4.77 -2.52 28.76
C SER A 173 3.86 -1.52 28.02
N ALA A 174 3.51 -0.41 28.67
CA ALA A 174 2.76 0.67 28.02
C ALA A 174 3.47 1.22 26.77
N LYS A 175 4.82 1.26 26.79
CA LYS A 175 5.66 1.66 25.65
C LYS A 175 5.48 0.70 24.48
N SER A 176 5.56 -0.61 24.72
CA SER A 176 5.35 -1.65 23.71
C SER A 176 3.93 -1.58 23.14
N LYS A 177 2.92 -1.40 24.00
CA LYS A 177 1.51 -1.25 23.59
C LYS A 177 1.34 -0.07 22.62
N LYS A 178 1.90 1.10 22.95
CA LYS A 178 1.86 2.30 22.09
C LYS A 178 2.58 2.06 20.76
N TYR A 179 3.73 1.39 20.78
CA TYR A 179 4.48 1.04 19.58
C TYR A 179 3.68 0.13 18.63
N LEU A 180 3.10 -0.96 19.16
CA LEU A 180 2.33 -1.93 18.37
C LEU A 180 1.05 -1.31 17.78
N LEU A 181 0.33 -0.50 18.56
CA LEU A 181 -0.82 0.27 18.07
C LEU A 181 -0.42 1.22 16.94
N LYS A 182 0.71 1.92 17.07
CA LYS A 182 1.22 2.81 16.02
C LYS A 182 1.53 2.04 14.73
N LYS A 183 2.11 0.84 14.83
CA LYS A 183 2.40 -0.02 13.66
C LYS A 183 1.16 -0.44 12.91
N HIS A 184 0.04 -0.65 13.61
CA HIS A 184 -1.24 -1.01 12.99
C HIS A 184 -2.01 0.19 12.43
N LEU A 185 -2.04 1.30 13.18
CA LEU A 185 -2.86 2.48 12.88
C LEU A 185 -2.22 3.43 11.88
N THR A 186 -0.89 3.54 11.88
CA THR A 186 -0.13 4.45 11.02
C THR A 186 1.13 3.72 10.52
N PRO A 187 0.98 2.71 9.63
CA PRO A 187 2.11 2.03 9.03
C PRO A 187 2.99 3.03 8.27
N ILE A 188 4.29 2.73 8.19
CA ILE A 188 5.27 3.58 7.49
C ILE A 188 5.70 2.82 6.24
N PRO A 189 5.41 3.31 5.02
CA PRO A 189 5.86 2.69 3.80
C PRO A 189 7.40 2.78 3.66
N ARG A 190 7.97 1.79 3.00
CA ARG A 190 9.43 1.56 2.95
C ARG A 190 10.12 2.27 1.78
N LEU A 191 9.73 3.53 1.55
CA LEU A 191 10.27 4.33 0.45
C LEU A 191 11.79 4.47 0.53
N LYS A 192 12.34 4.74 1.72
CA LYS A 192 13.80 4.91 1.89
C LYS A 192 14.54 3.62 1.54
N GLU A 193 14.09 2.50 2.09
CA GLU A 193 14.67 1.18 1.84
C GLU A 193 14.57 0.81 0.35
N SER A 194 13.42 1.01 -0.27
CA SER A 194 13.22 0.78 -1.71
C SER A 194 14.17 1.62 -2.57
N GLN A 195 14.31 2.91 -2.28
CA GLN A 195 15.21 3.80 -3.02
C GLN A 195 16.70 3.43 -2.84
N LEU A 196 17.09 2.88 -1.69
CA LEU A 196 18.43 2.31 -1.50
C LEU A 196 18.63 1.09 -2.40
N LEU A 197 17.66 0.18 -2.48
CA LEU A 197 17.73 -0.99 -3.36
C LEU A 197 17.80 -0.60 -4.83
N VAL A 198 16.98 0.35 -5.29
CA VAL A 198 17.00 0.90 -6.65
C VAL A 198 18.39 1.44 -7.03
N ARG A 199 19.08 2.11 -6.10
CA ARG A 199 20.41 2.70 -6.30
C ARG A 199 21.55 1.72 -6.10
N SER A 200 21.29 0.61 -5.43
CA SER A 200 22.30 -0.40 -5.14
C SER A 200 22.79 -1.11 -6.41
N THR A 201 23.98 -1.69 -6.33
CA THR A 201 24.50 -2.64 -7.31
C THR A 201 24.03 -4.07 -7.05
N CYS A 202 23.29 -4.29 -5.95
CA CYS A 202 22.75 -5.61 -5.62
C CYS A 202 21.68 -6.01 -6.64
N LYS A 203 21.75 -7.25 -7.08
CA LYS A 203 20.74 -7.82 -7.98
C LYS A 203 19.52 -8.25 -7.17
N ILE A 204 18.44 -7.49 -7.28
CA ILE A 204 17.14 -7.85 -6.71
C ILE A 204 16.38 -8.65 -7.75
N ASN A 205 16.21 -9.95 -7.51
CA ASN A 205 15.54 -10.85 -8.44
C ASN A 205 14.01 -10.74 -8.36
N SER A 206 13.47 -10.47 -7.17
CA SER A 206 12.04 -10.21 -6.96
C SER A 206 11.81 -9.39 -5.70
N MET A 207 10.70 -8.67 -5.63
CA MET A 207 10.27 -7.94 -4.44
C MET A 207 8.75 -7.90 -4.35
N ILE A 208 8.24 -7.80 -3.11
CA ILE A 208 6.83 -7.62 -2.77
C ILE A 208 6.77 -6.89 -1.42
N ASP A 209 5.71 -6.12 -1.15
CA ASP A 209 5.42 -5.72 0.22
C ASP A 209 4.73 -6.84 1.01
N ILE A 210 4.59 -6.66 2.33
CA ILE A 210 3.96 -7.66 3.20
C ILE A 210 2.72 -7.04 3.82
N SER A 211 1.55 -7.40 3.29
CA SER A 211 0.25 -6.86 3.66
C SER A 211 -0.66 -7.94 4.25
N ASP A 212 -0.73 -9.11 3.60
CA ASP A 212 -1.49 -10.28 4.05
C ASP A 212 -0.69 -11.19 5.00
N GLY A 213 0.63 -11.05 4.99
CA GLY A 213 1.55 -11.74 5.89
C GLY A 213 2.58 -12.58 5.14
N LEU A 214 3.75 -12.74 5.77
CA LEU A 214 4.95 -13.27 5.13
C LEU A 214 4.72 -14.55 4.32
N VAL A 215 3.98 -15.52 4.86
CA VAL A 215 3.76 -16.81 4.18
C VAL A 215 2.97 -16.63 2.88
N GLN A 216 1.92 -15.82 2.91
CA GLN A 216 1.04 -15.60 1.76
C GLN A 216 1.74 -14.76 0.69
N ASP A 217 2.40 -13.67 1.11
CA ASP A 217 3.09 -12.76 0.19
C ASP A 217 4.33 -13.41 -0.43
N LEU A 218 5.08 -14.20 0.34
CA LEU A 218 6.18 -15.01 -0.20
C LEU A 218 5.66 -16.08 -1.17
N HIS A 219 4.51 -16.70 -0.87
CA HIS A 219 3.89 -17.66 -1.80
C HIS A 219 3.55 -17.02 -3.14
N HIS A 220 3.18 -15.73 -3.19
CA HIS A 220 2.99 -15.01 -4.45
C HIS A 220 4.28 -14.93 -5.28
N ILE A 221 5.42 -14.60 -4.65
CA ILE A 221 6.74 -14.61 -5.32
C ILE A 221 7.08 -16.01 -5.83
N CYS A 222 6.97 -17.04 -4.97
CA CYS A 222 7.26 -18.43 -5.31
C CYS A 222 6.45 -18.88 -6.52
N LYS A 223 5.13 -18.67 -6.48
CA LYS A 223 4.21 -19.05 -7.55
C LYS A 223 4.50 -18.33 -8.86
N GLN A 224 4.82 -17.03 -8.83
CA GLN A 224 5.10 -16.26 -10.04
C GLN A 224 6.50 -16.53 -10.61
N SER A 225 7.42 -16.95 -9.76
CA SER A 225 8.79 -17.32 -10.15
C SER A 225 8.92 -18.80 -10.54
N GLY A 226 7.92 -19.64 -10.22
CA GLY A 226 7.94 -21.07 -10.51
C GLY A 226 8.89 -21.86 -9.60
N THR A 227 9.01 -21.44 -8.34
CA THR A 227 9.92 -22.01 -7.34
C THR A 227 9.20 -22.43 -6.08
#